data_AF-A0A529Y8P8-F1
#
_entry.id   AF-A0A529Y8P8-F1
#
_cell.length_a   1.000
_cell.length_b   1.000
_cell.length_c   1.000
_cell.angle_alpha   90.00
_cell.angle_beta   90.00
_cell.angle_gamma   90.00
#
_symmetry.space_group_name_H-M   'P 1'
#
loop_
_entity.id
_entity.type
_entity.pdbx_description
1 polymer ?
#
loop_
_entity_poly.entity_id
_entity_poly.type
_entity_poly.pdbx_seq_one_letter_code
_entity_poly.pdbx_strand_id
1 'polypeptide(L)'
;VNAYKVGAFAICGCLTGLAGILTAAQIGVGNPLAGEGLLFPGIAACVIGGTLLSGGRGGVLHSLVGVLVLVTLRNGLVQTGANPLLQKAIEGVVIVVAVAASTWHLRRKTRVVK
;
A
#
# COMPACT_ATOMS: atom_id res chain seq x y z
N VAL A 1 -14.96 22.35 -7.85
CA VAL A 1 -14.41 21.09 -7.31
C VAL A 1 -15.17 19.95 -7.95
N ASN A 2 -14.52 19.07 -8.72
CA ASN A 2 -15.28 18.10 -9.51
C ASN A 2 -15.82 16.96 -8.63
N ALA A 3 -17.08 16.58 -8.84
CA ALA A 3 -17.80 15.58 -8.03
C ALA A 3 -17.05 14.23 -7.91
N TYR A 4 -16.28 13.84 -8.93
CA TYR A 4 -15.46 12.63 -8.88
C TYR A 4 -14.37 12.66 -7.80
N LYS A 5 -13.77 13.82 -7.52
CA LYS A 5 -12.75 13.94 -6.47
C LYS A 5 -13.40 13.81 -5.09
N VAL A 6 -14.54 14.46 -4.91
CA VAL A 6 -15.30 14.41 -3.66
C VAL A 6 -15.76 12.97 -3.37
N GLY A 7 -16.30 12.27 -4.37
CA GLY A 7 -16.67 10.86 -4.23
C GLY A 7 -15.50 9.95 -3.86
N ALA A 8 -14.33 10.13 -4.48
CA ALA A 8 -13.14 9.35 -4.16
C ALA A 8 -12.66 9.58 -2.72
N PHE A 9 -12.58 10.84 -2.26
CA PHE A 9 -12.19 11.14 -0.88
C PHE A 9 -13.22 10.66 0.15
N ALA A 10 -14.52 10.74 -0.15
CA ALA A 10 -15.56 10.21 0.73
C ALA A 10 -15.47 8.69 0.89
N ILE A 11 -15.24 7.95 -0.21
CA ILE A 11 -15.05 6.49 -0.18
C ILE A 11 -13.79 6.13 0.61
N CYS A 12 -12.67 6.82 0.38
CA CYS A 12 -11.44 6.61 1.15
C CYS A 12 -11.68 6.84 2.66
N GLY A 13 -12.34 7.93 3.03
CA GLY A 13 -12.66 8.24 4.43
C GLY A 13 -13.52 7.16 5.10
N CYS A 14 -14.57 6.70 4.43
CA CYS A 14 -15.41 5.59 4.92
C CYS A 14 -14.61 4.29 5.11
N LEU A 15 -13.78 3.93 4.12
CA LEU A 15 -12.97 2.70 4.19
C LEU A 15 -11.93 2.77 5.31
N THR A 16 -11.26 3.91 5.49
CA THR A 16 -10.30 4.11 6.58
C THR A 16 -10.99 4.07 7.94
N GLY A 17 -12.18 4.67 8.07
CA GLY A 17 -12.98 4.58 9.30
C GLY A 17 -13.36 3.15 9.65
N LEU A 18 -13.85 2.38 8.68
CA LEU A 18 -14.16 0.96 8.85
C LEU A 18 -12.93 0.13 9.24
N ALA A 19 -11.80 0.34 8.55
CA ALA A 19 -10.54 -0.34 8.89
C ALA A 19 -10.07 -0.02 10.31
N GLY A 20 -10.24 1.23 10.76
CA GLY A 20 -9.94 1.64 12.13
C GLY A 20 -10.80 0.93 13.18
N ILE A 21 -12.10 0.84 12.94
CA ILE A 21 -13.04 0.11 13.84
C ILE A 21 -12.67 -1.37 13.92
N LEU A 22 -12.39 -2.01 12.78
CA LEU A 22 -11.97 -3.42 12.74
C LEU A 22 -10.65 -3.65 13.50
N THR A 23 -9.68 -2.76 13.32
CA THR A 23 -8.38 -2.85 14.02
C THR A 23 -8.54 -2.64 15.52
N ALA A 24 -9.38 -1.69 15.93
CA ALA A 24 -9.70 -1.46 17.35
C ALA A 24 -10.41 -2.67 17.98
N ALA A 25 -11.36 -3.29 17.26
CA ALA A 25 -12.02 -4.51 17.69
C ALA A 25 -11.04 -5.70 17.81
N GLN A 26 -10.04 -5.78 16.94
CA GLN A 26 -9.02 -6.84 16.97
C GLN A 26 -8.09 -6.72 18.19
N ILE A 27 -7.67 -5.50 18.53
CA ILE A 27 -6.71 -5.26 19.63
C ILE A 27 -7.43 -5.21 20.99
N GLY A 28 -8.73 -4.89 21.02
CA GLY A 28 -9.53 -4.75 22.23
C GLY A 28 -9.19 -3.49 23.06
N VAL A 29 -8.20 -2.72 22.63
CA VAL A 29 -7.73 -1.49 23.27
C VAL A 29 -7.54 -0.42 22.21
N GLY A 30 -8.00 0.80 22.49
CA GLY A 30 -7.83 1.96 21.60
C GLY A 30 -6.38 2.45 21.59
N ASN A 31 -5.49 1.73 20.90
CA ASN A 31 -4.11 2.16 20.72
C ASN A 31 -4.03 3.17 19.55
N PRO A 32 -3.73 4.45 19.80
CA PRO A 32 -3.63 5.47 18.75
C PRO A 32 -2.49 5.20 17.76
N LEU A 33 -1.48 4.41 18.16
CA LEU A 33 -0.33 4.06 17.33
C LEU A 33 -0.61 2.86 16.40
N ALA A 34 -1.78 2.22 16.49
CA ALA A 34 -2.10 1.04 15.69
C ALA A 34 -2.11 1.30 14.17
N GLY A 35 -2.36 2.55 13.75
CA GLY A 35 -2.29 2.96 12.35
C GLY A 35 -0.90 3.44 11.89
N GLU A 36 0.03 3.63 12.83
CA GLU A 36 1.32 4.25 12.53
C GLU A 36 2.20 3.31 11.70
N GLY A 37 2.70 3.80 10.58
CA GLY A 37 3.52 3.01 9.66
C GLY A 37 2.76 2.11 8.67
N LEU A 38 1.42 2.12 8.63
CA LEU A 38 0.64 1.42 7.59
C LEU A 38 0.49 2.23 6.29
N LEU A 39 0.75 3.55 6.34
CA LEU A 39 0.65 4.45 5.20
C LEU A 39 1.68 4.10 4.11
N PHE A 40 2.93 3.89 4.51
CA PHE A 40 4.04 3.59 3.60
C PHE A 40 3.87 2.27 2.82
N PRO A 41 3.58 1.11 3.46
CA PRO A 41 3.27 -0.12 2.74
C PRO A 41 1.99 -0.01 1.90
N GLY A 42 1.01 0.80 2.33
CA GLY A 42 -0.20 1.06 1.54
C GLY A 42 0.11 1.73 0.20
N ILE A 43 0.95 2.77 0.19
CA ILE A 43 1.38 3.43 -1.05
C ILE A 43 2.26 2.48 -1.89
N ALA A 44 3.16 1.73 -1.24
CA ALA A 44 4.03 0.77 -1.92
C ALA A 44 3.23 -0.33 -2.63
N ALA A 45 2.16 -0.84 -2.02
CA ALA A 45 1.27 -1.83 -2.61
C ALA A 45 0.62 -1.34 -3.89
N CYS A 46 0.14 -0.09 -3.92
CA CYS A 46 -0.40 0.52 -5.12
C CYS A 46 0.64 0.62 -6.25
N VAL A 47 1.90 0.91 -5.91
CA VAL A 47 3.02 0.99 -6.87
C VAL A 47 3.44 -0.39 -7.38
N ILE A 48 3.47 -1.41 -6.52
CA ILE A 48 3.68 -2.82 -6.90
C ILE A 48 2.62 -3.27 -7.89
N GLY A 49 1.36 -2.89 -7.64
CA GLY A 49 0.24 -3.16 -8.55
C GLY A 49 0.39 -2.50 -9.92
N GLY A 50 1.28 -1.51 -10.07
CA GLY A 50 1.54 -0.82 -11.34
C GLY A 50 0.74 0.46 -11.55
N THR A 51 0.16 1.03 -10.48
CA THR A 51 -0.50 2.34 -10.56
C THR A 51 0.50 3.48 -10.45
N LEU A 52 0.47 4.42 -11.41
CA LEU A 52 1.36 5.58 -11.39
C LEU A 52 0.89 6.61 -10.36
N LEU A 53 1.80 7.01 -9.48
CA LEU A 53 1.61 8.11 -8.52
C LEU A 53 1.38 9.46 -9.22
N SER A 54 1.93 9.66 -10.42
CA SER A 54 1.72 10.87 -11.23
C SER A 54 0.36 10.92 -11.93
N GLY A 55 -0.46 9.87 -11.80
CA GLY A 55 -1.71 9.73 -12.53
C GLY A 55 -1.52 9.40 -14.02
N GLY A 56 -2.63 9.12 -14.70
CA GLY A 56 -2.69 8.88 -16.14
C GLY A 56 -2.64 7.41 -16.58
N ARG A 57 -2.11 6.49 -15.76
CA ARG A 57 -2.13 5.04 -16.04
C ARG A 57 -2.14 4.19 -14.77
N GLY A 58 -2.89 3.09 -14.81
CA GLY A 58 -3.08 2.14 -13.71
C GLY A 58 -4.37 2.45 -12.93
N GLY A 59 -5.28 1.48 -12.90
CA GLY A 59 -6.60 1.60 -12.28
C GLY A 59 -6.73 0.83 -10.95
N VAL A 60 -7.89 0.97 -10.31
CA VAL A 60 -8.18 0.38 -8.99
C VAL A 60 -7.91 -1.14 -8.93
N LEU A 61 -8.22 -1.87 -10.00
CA LEU A 61 -8.00 -3.33 -10.06
C LEU A 61 -6.52 -3.71 -9.94
N HIS A 62 -5.63 -2.93 -10.53
CA HIS A 62 -4.19 -3.17 -10.47
C HIS A 62 -3.64 -2.91 -9.06
N SER A 63 -4.09 -1.83 -8.40
CA SER A 63 -3.75 -1.56 -7.00
C SER A 63 -4.26 -2.67 -6.08
N LEU A 64 -5.47 -3.19 -6.32
CA LEU A 64 -6.06 -4.25 -5.50
C LEU A 64 -5.18 -5.51 -5.49
N VAL A 65 -4.66 -5.91 -6.66
CA VAL A 65 -3.74 -7.05 -6.77
C VAL A 65 -2.44 -6.77 -5.99
N GLY A 66 -1.87 -5.57 -6.12
CA GLY A 66 -0.65 -5.20 -5.38
C GLY A 66 -0.85 -5.20 -3.86
N VAL A 67 -2.00 -4.71 -3.37
CA VAL A 67 -2.41 -4.79 -1.96
C VAL A 67 -2.55 -6.23 -1.52
N LEU A 68 -3.19 -7.09 -2.31
CA LEU A 68 -3.35 -8.50 -1.97
C LEU A 68 -2.00 -9.19 -1.76
N VAL A 69 -1.03 -8.95 -2.65
CA VAL A 69 0.32 -9.53 -2.58
C VAL A 69 1.07 -9.05 -1.35
N LEU A 70 1.04 -7.75 -1.04
CA LEU A 70 1.75 -7.23 0.13
C LEU A 70 1.10 -7.71 1.44
N VAL A 71 -0.23 -7.77 1.49
CA VAL A 71 -0.98 -8.24 2.67
C VAL A 71 -0.73 -9.72 2.92
N THR A 72 -0.74 -10.57 1.89
CA THR A 72 -0.44 -12.01 2.08
C THR A 72 1.01 -12.24 2.51
N LEU A 73 1.96 -11.48 1.96
CA LEU A 73 3.36 -11.52 2.40
C LEU A 73 3.51 -11.12 3.87
N ARG A 74 2.86 -10.03 4.29
CA ARG A 74 2.86 -9.59 5.69
C ARG A 74 2.26 -10.64 6.62
N ASN A 75 1.10 -11.21 6.27
CA ASN A 75 0.48 -12.28 7.05
C ASN A 75 1.36 -13.54 7.10
N GLY A 76 2.03 -13.90 5.99
CA GLY A 76 2.98 -15.00 5.95
C GLY A 76 4.17 -14.78 6.90
N LEU A 77 4.77 -13.59 6.90
CA LEU A 77 5.86 -13.25 7.82
C LEU A 77 5.42 -13.31 9.30
N VAL A 78 4.22 -12.83 9.61
CA VAL A 78 3.63 -12.95 10.95
C VAL A 78 3.48 -14.41 11.36
N GLN A 79 3.01 -15.27 10.45
CA GLN A 79 2.74 -16.67 10.74
C GLN A 79 4.02 -17.53 10.87
N THR A 80 5.11 -17.13 10.22
CA THR A 80 6.44 -17.75 10.41
C THR A 80 7.06 -17.48 11.78
N GLY A 81 6.42 -16.67 12.64
CA GLY A 81 6.92 -16.38 13.98
C GLY A 81 8.15 -15.45 13.99
N ALA A 82 8.44 -14.77 12.89
CA ALA A 82 9.55 -13.82 12.81
C ALA A 82 9.37 -12.69 13.84
N ASN A 83 10.46 -12.25 14.47
CA ASN A 83 10.44 -11.13 15.40
C ASN A 83 9.84 -9.87 14.72
N PRO A 84 8.93 -9.10 15.36
CA PRO A 84 8.35 -7.88 14.79
C PRO A 84 9.38 -6.90 14.21
N LEU A 85 10.57 -6.79 14.81
CA LEU A 85 11.67 -5.98 14.25
C LEU A 85 12.13 -6.50 12.88
N LEU A 86 12.29 -7.82 12.75
CA LEU A 86 12.72 -8.45 11.51
C LEU A 86 11.62 -8.36 10.44
N GLN A 87 10.34 -8.47 10.83
CA GLN A 87 9.21 -8.26 9.92
C GLN A 87 9.23 -6.84 9.33
N LYS A 88 9.42 -5.82 10.17
CA LYS A 88 9.50 -4.42 9.72
C LYS A 88 10.70 -4.18 8.80
N ALA A 89 11.85 -4.78 9.11
CA ALA A 89 13.03 -4.68 8.26
C ALA A 89 12.81 -5.33 6.89
N ILE A 90 12.26 -6.55 6.84
CA ILE A 90 11.96 -7.27 5.60
C ILE A 90 10.90 -6.52 4.78
N GLU A 91 9.83 -6.06 5.41
CA GLU A 91 8.78 -5.27 4.75
C GLU A 91 9.37 -3.99 4.12
N GLY A 92 10.25 -3.28 4.83
CA GLY A 92 10.98 -2.13 4.29
C GLY A 92 11.85 -2.47 3.08
N VAL A 93 12.62 -3.57 3.15
CA VAL A 93 13.46 -4.03 2.03
C VAL A 93 12.61 -4.39 0.81
N VAL A 94 11.51 -5.14 1.02
CA VAL A 94 10.57 -5.51 -0.04
C VAL A 94 10.00 -4.27 -0.73
N ILE A 95 9.62 -3.25 0.04
CA ILE A 95 9.12 -1.98 -0.49
C ILE A 95 10.19 -1.25 -1.32
N VAL A 96 11.42 -1.15 -0.81
CA VAL A 96 12.53 -0.50 -1.54
C VAL A 96 12.79 -1.20 -2.86
N VAL A 97 12.84 -2.53 -2.86
CA VAL A 97 13.03 -3.34 -4.08
C VAL A 97 11.88 -3.17 -5.05
N ALA A 98 10.64 -3.22 -4.56
CA ALA A 98 9.44 -3.00 -5.35
C ALA A 98 9.41 -1.64 -6.04
N VAL A 99 9.72 -0.57 -5.31
CA VAL A 99 9.72 0.80 -5.84
C VAL A 99 10.91 1.00 -6.79
N ALA A 100 12.09 0.47 -6.46
CA ALA A 100 13.25 0.51 -7.35
C ALA A 100 12.98 -0.22 -8.68
N ALA A 101 12.35 -1.39 -8.63
CA ALA A 101 11.94 -2.13 -9.83
C ALA A 101 10.88 -1.36 -10.65
N SER A 102 9.86 -0.81 -9.98
CA SER A 102 8.78 -0.04 -10.62
C SER A 102 9.31 1.23 -11.31
N THR A 103 10.19 1.97 -10.64
CA THR A 103 10.82 3.18 -11.21
C THR A 103 11.79 2.85 -12.33
N TRP A 104 12.53 1.73 -12.26
CA TRP A 104 13.41 1.30 -13.34
C TRP A 104 12.62 0.90 -14.58
N HIS A 105 11.47 0.25 -14.42
CA HIS A 105 10.57 -0.08 -15.52
C HIS A 105 10.02 1.18 -16.20
N LEU A 106 9.69 2.23 -15.42
CA LEU A 106 9.17 3.48 -15.95
C LEU A 106 10.24 4.31 -16.70
N ARG A 107 11.50 4.27 -16.23
CA ARG A 107 12.64 4.94 -16.88
C ARG A 107 12.98 4.37 -18.26
N ARG A 108 12.63 3.11 -18.56
CA ARG A 108 12.86 2.53 -19.90
C ARG A 108 11.92 3.09 -20.97
N LYS A 109 10.78 3.68 -20.60
CA LYS A 109 9.80 4.24 -21.56
C LYS A 109 9.97 5.72 -21.90
N THR A 110 10.91 6.44 -21.27
CA THR A 110 11.19 7.86 -21.58
C THR A 110 12.44 8.09 -22.45
N ARG A 111 13.02 7.04 -23.05
CA ARG A 111 14.16 7.15 -23.99
C ARG A 111 13.79 6.97 -25.47
N VAL A 112 12.53 7.19 -25.87
CA VAL A 112 12.07 7.06 -27.27
C VAL A 112 11.42 8.35 -27.79
N VAL A 113 11.92 9.51 -27.35
CA VAL A 113 11.65 10.77 -28.07
C VAL A 113 12.98 11.43 -28.34
N LYS A 114 13.59 11.01 -29.46
CA LYS A 114 14.45 11.85 -30.27
C LYS A 114 13.99 11.67 -31.70
#